data_AF-A0A0C5VY99-F1
#
_entry.id   AF-A0A0C5VY99-F1
#
_cell.length_a   1.000
_cell.length_b   1.000
_cell.length_c   1.000
_cell.angle_alpha   90.00
_cell.angle_beta   90.00
_cell.angle_gamma   90.00
#
_symmetry.space_group_name_H-M   'P 1'
#
loop_
_entity.id
_entity.type
_entity.pdbx_description
1 polymer ?
#
loop_
_entity_poly.entity_id
_entity_poly.type
_entity_poly.pdbx_seq_one_letter_code
_entity_poly.pdbx_strand_id
1 'polypeptide(L)'
;MWVKPSAKDKRLAALRMQALADGLHVQSCQIQDLSIDGRLNKLSRSAFSYRRYTKRDTGHSLLLLRTSGESGIYLPDSWVWGTGQRLEEAQAQSLTSLLQQLPESIMGIELTHDYVGVIWDEYNPDEYPQVKQLLLSDIPY
;
A
#
# COMPACT_ATOMS: atom_id res chain seq x y z
N MET A 1 -19.07 5.98 -25.01
CA MET A 1 -18.21 5.35 -26.03
C MET A 1 -17.37 4.29 -25.33
N TRP A 2 -17.49 3.01 -25.69
CA TRP A 2 -16.68 1.94 -25.09
C TRP A 2 -15.38 1.82 -25.87
N VAL A 3 -14.27 2.22 -25.25
CA VAL A 3 -12.95 2.19 -25.86
C VAL A 3 -12.35 0.79 -25.70
N LYS A 4 -11.71 0.28 -26.75
CA LYS A 4 -11.03 -1.02 -26.71
C LYS A 4 -9.85 -0.95 -25.73
N PRO A 5 -9.72 -1.89 -24.78
CA PRO A 5 -8.60 -1.90 -23.84
C PRO A 5 -7.27 -2.12 -24.56
N SER A 6 -6.25 -1.38 -24.12
CA SER A 6 -4.90 -1.48 -24.64
C SER A 6 -4.25 -2.81 -24.24
N ALA A 7 -3.08 -3.12 -24.82
CA ALA A 7 -2.30 -4.29 -24.41
C ALA A 7 -1.88 -4.21 -22.93
N LYS A 8 -1.56 -3.00 -22.44
CA LYS A 8 -1.24 -2.75 -21.03
C LYS A 8 -2.44 -3.06 -20.14
N ASP A 9 -3.63 -2.59 -20.50
CA ASP A 9 -4.85 -2.81 -19.70
C ASP A 9 -5.18 -4.30 -19.60
N LYS A 10 -5.01 -5.04 -20.70
CA LYS A 10 -5.19 -6.50 -20.69
C LYS A 10 -4.20 -7.21 -19.76
N ARG A 11 -2.93 -6.79 -19.76
CA ARG A 11 -1.91 -7.36 -18.86
C ARG A 11 -2.24 -7.08 -17.40
N LEU A 12 -2.62 -5.84 -17.07
CA LEU A 12 -3.01 -5.47 -15.71
C LEU A 12 -4.30 -6.18 -15.27
N ALA A 13 -5.28 -6.34 -16.17
CA ALA A 13 -6.47 -7.14 -15.87
C ALA A 13 -6.12 -8.60 -15.57
N ALA A 14 -5.23 -9.22 -16.35
CA ALA A 14 -4.77 -10.58 -16.11
C ALA A 14 -4.03 -10.72 -14.78
N LEU A 15 -3.17 -9.75 -14.43
CA LEU A 15 -2.48 -9.67 -13.15
C LEU A 15 -3.48 -9.64 -11.97
N ARG A 16 -4.49 -8.77 -12.04
CA ARG A 16 -5.49 -8.65 -10.98
C ARG A 16 -6.35 -9.90 -10.87
N MET A 17 -6.67 -10.55 -11.98
CA MET A 17 -7.34 -11.85 -12.00
C MET A 17 -6.49 -12.94 -11.36
N GLN A 18 -5.17 -12.94 -11.60
CA GLN A 18 -4.25 -13.84 -10.93
C GLN A 18 -4.23 -13.59 -9.41
N ALA A 19 -4.22 -12.33 -8.99
CA ALA A 19 -4.26 -12.01 -7.56
C ALA A 19 -5.55 -12.45 -6.88
N LEU A 20 -6.70 -12.33 -7.56
CA LEU A 20 -7.97 -12.88 -7.08
C LEU A 20 -7.92 -14.41 -6.98
N ALA A 21 -7.31 -15.09 -7.96
CA ALA A 21 -7.13 -16.55 -7.93
C ALA A 21 -6.19 -16.99 -6.78
N ASP A 22 -5.23 -16.14 -6.43
CA ASP A 22 -4.34 -16.31 -5.26
C ASP A 22 -5.03 -15.99 -3.92
N GLY A 23 -6.32 -15.67 -3.92
CA GLY A 23 -7.12 -15.39 -2.72
C GLY A 23 -6.94 -13.96 -2.17
N LEU A 24 -6.29 -13.07 -2.92
CA LEU A 24 -6.15 -11.66 -2.55
C LEU A 24 -7.37 -10.88 -3.04
N HIS A 25 -7.76 -9.86 -2.30
CA HIS A 25 -8.76 -8.90 -2.74
C HIS A 25 -8.07 -7.70 -3.37
N VAL A 26 -8.56 -7.25 -4.54
CA VAL A 26 -7.99 -6.12 -5.27
C VAL A 26 -9.03 -5.02 -5.42
N GLN A 27 -8.71 -3.80 -4.98
CA GLN A 27 -9.60 -2.66 -5.05
C GLN A 27 -8.85 -1.41 -5.54
N SER A 28 -9.44 -0.66 -6.48
CA SER A 28 -8.90 0.64 -6.87
C SER A 28 -9.04 1.66 -5.74
N CYS A 29 -7.99 2.41 -5.45
CA CYS A 29 -8.00 3.48 -4.46
C CYS A 29 -7.30 4.74 -4.99
N GLN A 30 -7.55 5.87 -4.33
CA GLN A 30 -6.86 7.13 -4.58
C GLN A 30 -6.01 7.46 -3.37
N ILE A 31 -4.72 7.71 -3.60
CA ILE A 31 -3.79 8.14 -2.56
C ILE A 31 -3.61 9.63 -2.69
N GLN A 32 -3.96 10.35 -1.63
CA GLN A 32 -3.76 11.79 -1.57
C GLN A 32 -2.29 12.08 -1.33
N ASP A 33 -1.76 13.05 -2.06
CA ASP A 33 -0.43 13.58 -1.77
C ASP A 33 -0.51 14.46 -0.52
N LEU A 34 0.10 13.98 0.57
CA LEU A 34 0.06 14.65 1.87
C LEU A 34 1.14 15.73 2.04
N SER A 35 1.92 16.03 1.00
CA SER A 35 2.82 17.20 0.96
C SER A 35 2.04 18.52 0.99
N ILE A 36 2.72 19.64 1.28
CA ILE A 36 2.09 20.98 1.31
C ILE A 36 1.48 21.30 -0.05
N ASP A 37 2.24 21.10 -1.13
CA ASP A 37 1.78 21.34 -2.50
C ASP A 37 0.63 20.39 -2.87
N GLY A 38 0.76 19.10 -2.53
CA GLY A 38 -0.26 18.09 -2.72
C GLY A 38 -1.60 18.44 -2.07
N ARG A 39 -1.57 18.98 -0.85
CA ARG A 39 -2.78 19.42 -0.12
C ARG A 39 -3.41 20.66 -0.74
N LEU A 40 -2.60 21.64 -1.14
CA LEU A 40 -3.09 22.88 -1.75
C LEU A 40 -3.74 22.60 -3.12
N ASN A 41 -3.09 21.78 -3.93
CA ASN A 41 -3.54 21.45 -5.28
C ASN A 41 -4.46 20.22 -5.35
N LYS A 42 -4.74 19.58 -4.20
CA LYS A 42 -5.53 18.34 -4.07
C LYS A 42 -5.01 17.23 -5.00
N LEU A 43 -3.71 17.09 -5.10
CA LEU A 43 -3.08 16.07 -5.94
C LEU A 43 -3.39 14.69 -5.36
N SER A 44 -3.74 13.77 -6.25
CA SER A 44 -3.97 12.37 -5.90
C SER A 44 -3.43 11.46 -6.99
N ARG A 45 -3.02 10.26 -6.57
CA ARG A 45 -2.52 9.20 -7.46
C ARG A 45 -3.46 8.02 -7.38
N SER A 46 -3.84 7.51 -8.56
CA SER A 46 -4.63 6.29 -8.66
C SER A 46 -3.74 5.08 -8.41
N ALA A 47 -4.23 4.14 -7.61
CA ALA A 47 -3.51 2.95 -7.18
C ALA A 47 -4.47 1.78 -7.01
N PHE A 48 -3.91 0.60 -6.71
CA PHE A 48 -4.68 -0.57 -6.33
C PHE A 48 -4.22 -1.08 -4.96
N SER A 49 -5.18 -1.29 -4.07
CA SER A 49 -4.97 -1.99 -2.81
C SER A 49 -5.15 -3.49 -3.02
N TYR A 50 -4.13 -4.25 -2.63
CA TYR A 50 -4.10 -5.70 -2.59
C TYR A 50 -4.19 -6.13 -1.14
N ARG A 51 -5.23 -6.87 -0.76
CA ARG A 51 -5.51 -7.23 0.63
C ARG A 51 -5.59 -8.74 0.82
N ARG A 52 -4.96 -9.22 1.88
CA ARG A 52 -5.15 -10.56 2.42
C ARG A 52 -5.98 -10.44 3.70
N TYR A 53 -7.20 -10.97 3.68
CA TYR A 53 -8.01 -11.06 4.88
C TYR A 53 -7.43 -12.10 5.84
N THR A 54 -7.26 -11.70 7.09
CA THR A 54 -6.75 -12.53 8.16
C THR A 54 -7.38 -12.06 9.47
N LYS A 55 -7.69 -12.99 10.37
CA LYS A 55 -8.15 -12.61 11.71
C LYS A 55 -6.92 -12.32 12.56
N ARG A 56 -6.58 -11.04 12.72
CA ARG A 56 -5.57 -10.60 13.68
C ARG A 56 -6.26 -10.15 14.96
N ASP A 57 -5.72 -10.57 16.09
CA ASP A 57 -6.20 -10.18 17.43
C ASP A 57 -5.69 -8.79 17.86
N THR A 58 -4.95 -8.12 16.98
CA THR A 58 -4.44 -6.76 17.21
C THR A 58 -5.55 -5.74 16.99
N GLY A 59 -6.01 -5.09 18.06
CA GLY A 59 -7.06 -4.07 18.02
C GLY A 59 -6.69 -2.74 17.33
N HIS A 60 -5.47 -2.61 16.80
CA HIS A 60 -4.99 -1.37 16.18
C HIS A 60 -5.07 -1.45 14.66
N SER A 61 -5.73 -0.44 14.07
CA SER A 61 -5.69 -0.21 12.64
C SER A 61 -4.75 0.94 12.31
N LEU A 62 -3.97 0.75 11.26
CA LEU A 62 -2.86 1.58 10.83
C LEU A 62 -2.88 1.69 9.31
N LEU A 63 -2.79 2.92 8.80
CA LEU A 63 -2.48 3.21 7.42
C LEU A 63 -1.13 3.95 7.34
N LEU A 64 -0.20 3.42 6.55
CA LEU A 64 1.03 4.08 6.16
C LEU A 64 0.96 4.44 4.69
N LEU A 65 1.31 5.68 4.37
CA LEU A 65 1.34 6.16 2.99
C LEU A 65 2.74 6.66 2.66
N ARG A 66 3.16 6.43 1.43
CA ARG A 66 4.40 6.97 0.89
C ARG A 66 4.07 8.26 0.13
N THR A 67 4.56 9.39 0.61
CA THR A 67 4.32 10.72 0.02
C THR A 67 5.61 11.52 -0.10
N SER A 68 5.60 12.56 -0.93
CA SER A 68 6.74 13.45 -1.16
C SER A 68 6.95 14.53 -0.06
N GLY A 69 6.16 14.46 1.02
CA GLY A 69 6.14 15.46 2.10
C GLY A 69 7.07 15.14 3.27
N GLU A 70 6.94 15.91 4.35
CA GLU A 70 7.63 15.64 5.61
C GLU A 70 7.23 14.29 6.19
N SER A 71 8.22 13.53 6.62
CA SER A 71 8.08 12.20 7.21
C SER A 71 7.26 12.26 8.49
N GLY A 72 6.45 11.23 8.72
CA GLY A 72 5.73 11.05 9.98
C GLY A 72 6.69 10.82 11.14
N ILE A 73 6.27 11.18 12.34
CA ILE A 73 7.04 10.94 13.56
C ILE A 73 7.38 9.45 13.66
N TYR A 74 8.66 9.12 13.89
CA TYR A 74 9.21 7.76 13.97
C TYR A 74 9.17 6.92 12.68
N LEU A 75 8.87 7.54 11.54
CA LEU A 75 8.89 6.86 10.23
C LEU A 75 10.12 7.28 9.41
N PRO A 76 10.58 6.41 8.50
CA PRO A 76 11.63 6.77 7.55
C PRO A 76 11.14 7.82 6.54
N ASP A 77 12.08 8.37 5.80
CA ASP A 77 11.79 9.41 4.82
C ASP A 77 10.75 9.00 3.78
N SER A 78 9.93 9.97 3.40
CA SER A 78 8.80 9.79 2.47
C SER A 78 7.65 8.93 2.98
N TRP A 79 7.66 8.49 4.25
CA TRP A 79 6.55 7.75 4.86
C TRP A 79 5.81 8.61 5.87
N VAL A 80 4.48 8.59 5.78
CA VAL A 80 3.60 9.34 6.65
C VAL A 80 2.49 8.45 7.19
N TRP A 81 2.09 8.74 8.42
CA TRP A 81 0.88 8.15 8.99
C TRP A 81 -0.33 8.69 8.24
N GLY A 82 -1.13 7.79 7.68
CA GLY A 82 -2.45 8.09 7.14
C GLY A 82 -3.48 8.18 8.27
N THR A 83 -4.57 7.44 8.12
CA THR A 83 -5.61 7.28 9.14
C THR A 83 -5.27 6.15 10.11
N GLY A 84 -5.83 6.20 11.32
CA GLY A 84 -5.64 5.18 12.34
C GLY A 84 -4.70 5.59 13.47
N GLN A 85 -4.29 4.62 14.27
CA GLN A 85 -3.48 4.84 15.45
C GLN A 85 -1.99 4.93 15.08
N ARG A 86 -1.34 5.98 15.56
CA ARG A 86 0.11 6.12 15.45
C ARG A 86 0.78 5.19 16.46
N LEU A 87 1.90 4.64 16.03
CA LEU A 87 2.66 3.70 16.83
C LEU A 87 3.62 4.44 17.74
N GLU A 88 3.91 3.83 18.89
CA GLU A 88 4.99 4.31 19.76
C GLU A 88 6.35 4.02 19.10
N GLU A 89 7.37 4.77 19.48
CA GLU A 89 8.71 4.71 18.88
C GLU A 89 9.27 3.29 18.79
N ALA A 90 9.16 2.49 19.85
CA ALA A 90 9.66 1.12 19.89
C ALA A 90 8.99 0.21 18.84
N GLN A 91 7.68 0.39 18.62
CA GLN A 91 6.93 -0.39 17.65
C GLN A 91 7.17 0.12 16.22
N ALA A 92 7.23 1.44 16.04
CA ALA A 92 7.55 2.07 14.76
C ALA A 92 8.94 1.66 14.25
N GLN A 93 9.93 1.53 15.15
CA GLN A 93 11.28 1.12 14.80
C GLN A 93 11.34 -0.27 14.14
N SER A 94 10.46 -1.19 14.56
CA SER A 94 10.37 -2.54 13.96
C SER A 94 9.85 -2.50 12.52
N LEU A 95 9.04 -1.49 12.17
CA LEU A 95 8.53 -1.27 10.82
C LEU A 95 9.51 -0.51 9.94
N THR A 96 10.35 0.37 10.50
CA THR A 96 11.28 1.22 9.73
C THR A 96 12.15 0.42 8.76
N SER A 97 12.71 -0.72 9.20
CA SER A 97 13.54 -1.57 8.33
C SER A 97 12.74 -2.17 7.17
N LEU A 98 11.48 -2.55 7.41
CA LEU A 98 10.60 -3.04 6.35
C LEU A 98 10.32 -1.91 5.35
N LEU A 99 9.90 -0.74 5.82
CA LEU A 99 9.51 0.40 4.98
C LEU A 99 10.64 0.91 4.08
N GLN A 100 11.88 0.85 4.54
CA GLN A 100 13.05 1.23 3.75
C GLN A 100 13.40 0.23 2.63
N GLN A 101 13.01 -1.04 2.79
CA GLN A 101 13.28 -2.10 1.80
C GLN A 101 12.18 -2.20 0.74
N LEU A 102 11.05 -1.51 0.93
CA LEU A 102 9.94 -1.56 -0.02
C LEU A 102 10.27 -0.85 -1.33
N PRO A 103 9.92 -1.46 -2.48
CA PRO A 103 10.13 -0.83 -3.76
C PRO A 103 9.30 0.46 -3.88
N GLU A 104 9.75 1.39 -4.73
CA GLU A 104 9.10 2.69 -4.92
C GLU A 104 7.67 2.60 -5.43
N SER A 105 7.34 1.50 -6.12
CA SER A 105 5.99 1.20 -6.59
C SER A 105 4.99 1.00 -5.44
N ILE A 106 5.46 0.65 -4.23
CA ILE A 106 4.63 0.55 -3.03
C ILE A 106 4.39 1.94 -2.46
N MET A 107 3.13 2.37 -2.56
CA MET A 107 2.66 3.67 -2.12
C MET A 107 2.02 3.65 -0.74
N GLY A 108 1.82 2.47 -0.15
CA GLY A 108 1.23 2.39 1.18
C GLY A 108 1.09 0.97 1.72
N ILE A 109 0.87 0.89 3.02
CA ILE A 109 0.56 -0.33 3.76
C ILE A 109 -0.69 -0.10 4.60
N GLU A 110 -1.62 -1.04 4.53
CA GLU A 110 -2.81 -1.09 5.35
C GLU A 110 -2.68 -2.25 6.34
N LEU A 111 -2.79 -1.96 7.62
CA LEU A 111 -2.83 -2.96 8.68
C LEU A 111 -4.11 -2.75 9.46
N THR A 112 -4.98 -3.75 9.45
CA THR A 112 -6.22 -3.72 10.23
C THR A 112 -6.40 -5.06 10.93
N HIS A 113 -7.36 -5.10 11.85
CA HIS A 113 -7.78 -6.34 12.50
C HIS A 113 -8.25 -7.44 11.52
N ASP A 114 -8.85 -7.04 10.39
CA ASP A 114 -9.47 -7.95 9.43
C ASP A 114 -8.57 -8.32 8.24
N TYR A 115 -7.58 -7.49 7.94
CA TYR A 115 -6.73 -7.67 6.78
C TYR A 115 -5.38 -6.98 6.88
N VAL A 116 -4.43 -7.51 6.12
CA VAL A 116 -3.17 -6.86 5.76
C VAL A 116 -3.26 -6.48 4.30
N GLY A 117 -2.90 -5.25 3.97
CA GLY A 117 -3.00 -4.69 2.63
C GLY A 117 -1.75 -3.93 2.22
N VAL A 118 -1.51 -3.90 0.92
CA VAL A 118 -0.43 -3.15 0.27
C VAL A 118 -1.03 -2.36 -0.87
N ILE A 119 -0.64 -1.09 -0.96
CA ILE A 119 -1.08 -0.18 -2.00
C ILE A 119 0.03 -0.05 -3.03
N TRP A 120 -0.29 -0.41 -4.27
CA TRP A 120 0.67 -0.57 -5.36
C TRP A 120 0.18 0.16 -6.61
N ASP A 121 1.10 0.82 -7.34
CA ASP A 121 0.80 1.53 -8.59
C ASP A 121 0.72 0.62 -9.82
N GLU A 122 1.14 -0.64 -9.68
CA GLU A 122 1.23 -1.64 -10.75
C GLU A 122 2.06 -1.16 -11.96
N TYR A 123 2.97 -0.20 -11.78
CA TYR A 123 3.78 0.36 -12.88
C TYR A 123 4.63 -0.73 -13.53
N ASN A 124 5.19 -1.63 -12.72
CA ASN A 124 5.97 -2.79 -13.13
C ASN A 124 5.30 -4.10 -12.67
N PRO A 125 4.42 -4.72 -13.49
CA PRO A 125 3.69 -5.94 -13.13
C PRO A 125 4.56 -7.14 -12.70
N ASP A 126 5.83 -7.15 -13.08
CA ASP A 126 6.76 -8.25 -12.78
C ASP A 126 7.17 -8.29 -11.30
N GLU A 127 6.85 -7.23 -10.53
CA GLU A 127 7.05 -7.16 -9.07
C GLU A 127 5.95 -7.89 -8.29
N TYR A 128 4.90 -8.39 -8.97
CA TYR A 128 3.78 -9.07 -8.31
C TYR A 128 4.19 -10.19 -7.33
N PRO A 129 5.15 -11.09 -7.65
CA PRO A 129 5.58 -12.11 -6.69
C PRO A 129 6.12 -11.53 -5.38
N GLN A 130 6.80 -10.38 -5.45
CA GLN A 130 7.35 -9.69 -4.27
C GLN A 130 6.22 -9.06 -3.45
N VAL A 131 5.25 -8.42 -4.12
CA VAL A 131 4.04 -7.86 -3.47
C VAL A 131 3.25 -8.97 -2.76
N LYS A 132 3.07 -10.11 -3.43
CA LYS A 132 2.41 -11.29 -2.86
C LYS A 132 3.18 -11.80 -1.65
N GLN A 133 4.51 -11.93 -1.72
CA GLN A 133 5.33 -12.38 -0.61
C GLN A 133 5.23 -11.43 0.60
N LEU A 134 5.22 -10.12 0.37
CA LEU A 134 5.03 -9.11 1.43
C LEU A 134 3.68 -9.28 2.14
N LEU A 135 2.60 -9.51 1.39
CA LEU A 135 1.27 -9.75 1.95
C LEU A 135 1.17 -11.08 2.71
N LEU A 136 1.97 -12.08 2.32
CA LEU A 136 2.02 -13.38 2.98
C LEU A 136 2.90 -13.38 4.22
N SER A 137 3.95 -12.56 4.24
CA SER A 137 4.83 -12.39 5.38
C SER A 137 4.08 -11.73 6.55
N ASP A 138 4.41 -12.17 7.77
CA ASP A 138 3.92 -11.47 8.95
C ASP A 138 4.67 -10.16 9.07
N ILE A 139 3.99 -9.07 8.72
CA ILE A 139 4.48 -7.72 8.97
C ILE A 139 4.66 -7.59 10.49
N PRO A 140 5.89 -7.37 10.98
CA PRO A 140 6.20 -7.34 12.40
C PRO A 140 5.61 -6.06 13.00
N TYR A 141 4.50 -6.20 13.72
CA TYR A 141 3.92 -5.15 14.54
C TYR A 141 3.06 -5.76 15.65
#